data_AF-A0A2E7JV69-F1
#
_entry.id   AF-A0A2E7JV69-F1
#
_cell.length_a   1.000
_cell.length_b   1.000
_cell.length_c   1.000
_cell.angle_alpha   90.00
_cell.angle_beta   90.00
_cell.angle_gamma   90.00
#
_symmetry.space_group_name_H-M   'P 1'
#
loop_
_entity.id
_entity.type
_entity.pdbx_description
1 polymer ?
#
loop_
_entity_poly.entity_id
_entity_poly.type
_entity_poly.pdbx_seq_one_letter_code
_entity_poly.pdbx_strand_id
1 'polypeptide(L)' 'MTTYRIPGHIRSDNGTEFIAQKIQEWLCDNQIKTLYIDPGSPWQNG' A
#
# COMPACT_ATOMS: atom_id res chain seq x y z
N MET A 1 -0.42 8.07 21.26
CA MET A 1 -1.79 8.01 20.71
C MET A 1 -1.70 8.04 19.20
N THR A 2 -2.33 7.11 18.50
CA THR A 2 -2.45 7.16 17.03
C THR A 2 -3.52 8.19 16.65
N THR A 3 -3.15 9.12 15.77
CA THR A 3 -4.06 10.18 15.29
C THR A 3 -5.15 9.65 14.36
N TYR A 4 -4.92 8.48 13.72
CA TYR A 4 -5.83 7.86 12.77
C TYR A 4 -5.97 6.35 13.01
N ARG A 5 -7.05 5.77 12.46
CA ARG A 5 -7.29 4.31 12.48
C ARG A 5 -6.43 3.61 11.43
N ILE A 6 -6.14 2.33 11.67
CA ILE A 6 -5.49 1.46 10.70
C ILE A 6 -6.48 1.15 9.56
N PRO A 7 -6.10 1.35 8.29
CA PRO A 7 -6.98 1.07 7.16
C PRO A 7 -7.05 -0.44 6.88
N GLY A 8 -8.18 -0.90 6.33
CA GLY A 8 -8.27 -2.27 5.84
C GLY A 8 -7.54 -2.49 4.50
N HIS A 9 -7.41 -1.43 3.69
CA HIS A 9 -6.78 -1.48 2.36
C HIS A 9 -5.98 -0.19 2.08
N ILE A 10 -4.87 -0.34 1.38
CA ILE A 10 -4.08 0.77 0.81
C ILE A 10 -3.89 0.50 -0.68
N ARG A 11 -4.12 1.52 -1.51
CA ARG A 11 -3.76 1.53 -2.93
C ARG A 11 -2.45 2.30 -3.10
N SER A 12 -1.51 1.72 -3.84
CA SER A 12 -0.22 2.33 -4.16
C SER A 12 0.14 2.09 -5.62
N ASP A 13 1.07 2.88 -6.15
CA ASP A 13 1.72 2.55 -7.40
C ASP A 13 2.80 1.46 -7.20
N ASN A 14 3.49 1.11 -8.28
CA ASN A 14 4.57 0.12 -8.25
C ASN A 14 5.94 0.74 -7.91
N GLY A 15 5.95 1.88 -7.21
CA GLY A 15 7.16 2.50 -6.69
C GLY A 15 7.97 1.52 -5.84
N THR A 16 9.30 1.59 -5.94
CA THR A 16 10.21 0.66 -5.26
C THR A 16 10.07 0.72 -3.75
N GLU A 17 9.66 1.86 -3.20
CA GLU A 17 9.33 2.06 -1.81
C GLU A 17 8.09 1.27 -1.37
N PHE A 18 7.10 1.10 -2.25
CA PHE A 18 5.85 0.41 -1.92
C PHE A 18 5.98 -1.10 -2.09
N ILE A 19 6.77 -1.56 -3.06
CA ILE A 19 7.06 -3.00 -3.24
C ILE A 19 8.22 -3.49 -2.37
N ALA A 20 8.86 -2.62 -1.59
CA ALA A 20 9.95 -2.99 -0.69
C ALA A 20 9.47 -4.03 0.35
N GLN A 21 10.24 -5.10 0.52
CA GLN A 21 9.91 -6.21 1.43
C GLN A 21 9.53 -5.73 2.84
N LYS A 22 10.32 -4.81 3.41
CA LYS A 22 10.07 -4.29 4.76
C LYS A 22 8.72 -3.58 4.90
N ILE A 23 8.25 -2.91 3.84
CA ILE A 23 6.94 -2.28 3.82
C ILE A 23 5.84 -3.33 3.68
N GLN A 24 6.03 -4.34 2.81
CA GLN A 24 5.08 -5.43 2.66
C GLN A 24 4.89 -6.24 3.95
N GLU A 25 5.99 -6.53 4.67
CA GLU A 25 5.97 -7.21 5.97
C GLU A 25 5.17 -6.39 6.99
N TRP A 26 5.45 -5.09 7.11
CA TRP A 26 4.72 -4.22 8.03
C TRP A 26 3.22 -4.14 7.71
N LEU A 27 2.84 -4.07 6.43
CA LEU A 27 1.44 -4.07 6.00
C LEU A 27 0.75 -5.38 6.36
N CYS A 28 1.43 -6.51 6.14
CA CYS A 28 0.95 -7.84 6.50
C CYS A 28 0.73 -7.97 8.01
N ASP A 29 1.70 -7.56 8.82
CA ASP A 29 1.64 -7.61 10.29
C ASP A 29 0.49 -6.78 10.85
N ASN A 30 0.13 -5.68 10.18
CA ASN A 30 -0.98 -4.81 10.55
C ASN A 30 -2.31 -5.21 9.88
N GLN A 31 -2.36 -6.36 9.19
CA GLN A 31 -3.53 -6.87 8.47
C GLN A 31 -4.09 -5.90 7.41
N ILE A 32 -3.19 -5.09 6.82
CA ILE A 32 -3.52 -4.12 5.78
C ILE A 32 -3.33 -4.77 4.42
N LYS A 33 -4.37 -4.78 3.59
CA LYS A 33 -4.31 -5.33 2.23
C LYS A 33 -3.80 -4.28 1.25
N THR A 34 -2.95 -4.68 0.31
CA THR A 34 -2.41 -3.82 -0.75
C THR A 34 -3.11 -4.04 -2.08
N LEU A 35 -3.36 -2.95 -2.79
CA LEU A 35 -3.81 -2.93 -4.19
C LEU A 35 -2.79 -2.12 -5.00
N TYR A 36 -2.28 -2.69 -6.08
CA TYR A 36 -1.37 -2.00 -6.99
C TYR A 36 -2.09 -1.58 -8.25
N ILE A 37 -1.63 -0.48 -8.85
CA ILE A 37 -2.05 -0.08 -10.19
C ILE A 37 -1.39 -0.98 -11.24
N ASP A 38 -2.04 -1.11 -12.39
CA ASP A 38 -1.46 -1.74 -13.57
C ASP A 38 -0.28 -0.90 -14.09
N PRO A 39 0.81 -1.53 -14.59
CA PRO A 39 1.93 -0.81 -15.18
C PRO A 39 1.48 0.17 -16.28
N GLY A 40 1.95 1.42 -16.21
CA GLY A 40 1.61 2.45 -17.19
C GLY A 40 0.20 3.04 -17.04
N SER A 41 -0.52 2.76 -15.94
CA SER A 41 -1.89 3.22 -15.71
C SER A 41 -2.02 4.23 -14.55
N PRO A 42 -1.38 5.42 -14.61
CA PRO A 42 -1.37 6.38 -13.50
C PRO A 42 -2.78 6.87 -13.09
N TRP A 43 -3.75 6.83 -14.00
CA TRP A 43 -5.15 7.20 -13.74
C TRP A 43 -5.86 6.29 -12.73
N GLN A 44 -5.32 5.09 -12.42
CA GLN A 44 -5.85 4.22 -11.37
C GLN A 44 -5.50 4.72 -9.96
N ASN A 45 -4.56 5.67 -9.83
CA ASN A 45 -4.18 6.29 -8.57
C ASN A 45 -4.98 7.58 -8.27
N GLY A 46 -6.28 7.57 -8.61
CA GLY A 46 -7.23 8.66 -8.37
C GLY A 46 -8.11 8.46 -7.15
#